data_AF-A0A6I1NRM3-F1
#
_entry.id   AF-A0A6I1NRM3-F1
#
_cell.length_a   1.000
_cell.length_b   1.000
_cell.length_c   1.000
_cell.angle_alpha   90.00
_cell.angle_beta   90.00
_cell.angle_gamma   90.00
#
_symmetry.space_group_name_H-M   'P 1'
#
loop_
_entity.id
_entity.type
_entity.pdbx_description
1 polymer ?
#
loop_
_entity_poly.entity_id
_entity_poly.type
_entity_poly.pdbx_seq_one_letter_code
_entity_poly.pdbx_strand_id
1 'polypeptide(L)'
;DQPGPQARTALQSTLSGSGSELGDTLSYVDNTLLAGATSDTVEMVRPMLLRPLSQSYSALLGPVAQDINQAWANEVLPQWKQLASKYPFSDSNSSASVADISRFVKANDGTLDKFINKYLTGLVQKKGDELVPRVWGNQGVRFNPQFLSGVSSLMALANTQLQDG
;
A
#
# COMPACT_ATOMS: atom_id res chain seq x y z
N ASP A 1 20.50 -9.46 -0.13
CA ASP A 1 19.40 -8.60 0.34
C ASP A 1 18.41 -8.32 -0.78
N GLN A 2 17.11 -8.52 -0.52
CA GLN A 2 16.07 -8.08 -1.45
C GLN A 2 15.78 -6.60 -1.14
N PRO A 3 15.94 -5.66 -2.08
CA PRO A 3 15.76 -4.22 -1.82
C PRO A 3 14.29 -3.83 -1.54
N GLY A 4 13.34 -4.72 -1.85
CA GLY A 4 11.89 -4.47 -1.75
C GLY A 4 11.41 -4.03 -0.36
N PRO A 5 11.64 -4.81 0.71
CA PRO A 5 11.17 -4.47 2.05
C PRO A 5 11.73 -3.15 2.58
N GLN A 6 13.02 -2.88 2.35
CA GLN A 6 13.65 -1.62 2.77
C GLN A 6 13.10 -0.43 1.97
N ALA A 7 12.96 -0.59 0.65
CA ALA A 7 12.34 0.41 -0.22
C ALA A 7 10.88 0.69 0.20
N ARG A 8 10.13 -0.34 0.64
CA ARG A 8 8.76 -0.18 1.11
C ARG A 8 8.72 0.66 2.38
N THR A 9 9.56 0.36 3.36
CA THR A 9 9.63 1.14 4.60
C THR A 9 9.93 2.61 4.33
N ALA A 10 10.89 2.91 3.44
CA ALA A 10 11.22 4.29 3.05
C ALA A 10 10.06 5.00 2.34
N LEU A 11 9.33 4.30 1.48
CA LEU A 11 8.16 4.85 0.80
C LEU A 11 7.01 5.12 1.80
N GLN A 12 6.74 4.16 2.70
CA GLN A 12 5.73 4.27 3.75
C GLN A 12 6.00 5.42 4.72
N SER A 13 7.25 5.61 5.16
CA SER A 13 7.62 6.74 6.02
C SER A 13 7.41 8.07 5.31
N THR A 14 7.80 8.15 4.03
CA THR A 14 7.64 9.37 3.22
C THR A 14 6.16 9.76 3.07
N LEU A 15 5.28 8.79 2.81
CA LEU A 15 3.83 9.02 2.73
C LEU A 15 3.19 9.32 4.10
N SER A 16 3.77 8.81 5.18
CA SER A 16 3.27 9.07 6.54
C SER A 16 3.65 10.46 7.04
N GLY A 17 4.64 11.11 6.43
CA GLY A 17 5.08 12.46 6.77
C GLY A 17 5.96 12.55 8.03
N SER A 18 6.41 11.41 8.56
CA SER A 18 7.24 11.32 9.75
C SER A 18 8.30 10.24 9.59
N GLY A 19 9.54 10.52 10.02
CA GLY A 19 10.65 9.55 9.98
C GLY A 19 11.08 9.20 8.56
N SER A 20 11.03 10.16 7.63
CA SER A 20 11.46 10.01 6.24
C SER A 20 12.56 11.00 5.94
N GLU A 21 13.70 10.52 5.48
CA GLU A 21 14.81 11.34 5.01
C GLU A 21 14.40 12.21 3.82
N LEU A 22 13.49 11.74 2.97
CA LEU A 22 12.95 12.52 1.85
C LEU A 22 12.06 13.67 2.34
N GLY A 23 11.22 13.41 3.36
CA GLY A 23 10.39 14.42 4.00
C GLY A 23 11.22 15.45 4.77
N ASP A 24 12.24 15.00 5.49
CA ASP A 24 13.17 15.85 6.24
C ASP A 24 13.99 16.73 5.29
N THR A 25 14.46 16.17 4.18
CA THR A 25 15.20 16.94 3.17
C THR A 25 14.32 17.97 2.48
N LEU A 26 13.07 17.63 2.14
CA LEU A 26 12.10 18.59 1.62
C LEU A 26 11.87 19.74 2.61
N SER A 27 11.70 19.42 3.90
CA SER A 27 11.51 20.41 4.96
C SER A 27 12.74 21.30 5.14
N TYR A 28 13.96 20.74 5.03
CA TYR A 28 15.20 21.50 5.09
C TYR A 28 15.35 22.44 3.88
N VAL A 29 14.98 21.99 2.68
CA VAL A 29 14.96 22.84 1.48
C VAL A 29 14.04 24.03 1.69
N ASP A 30 12.79 23.77 2.09
CA ASP A 30 11.77 24.81 2.19
C ASP A 30 12.01 25.76 3.39
N ASN A 31 12.45 25.24 4.54
CA ASN A 31 12.55 26.01 5.77
C ASN A 31 13.95 26.54 6.09
N THR A 32 14.98 26.09 5.39
CA THR A 32 16.38 26.51 5.65
C THR A 32 17.06 27.03 4.38
N LEU A 33 17.12 26.24 3.31
CA LEU A 33 17.85 26.66 2.11
C LEU A 33 17.16 27.79 1.36
N LEU A 34 15.83 27.76 1.30
CA LEU A 34 15.02 28.79 0.65
C LEU A 34 14.51 29.84 1.65
N ALA A 35 14.93 29.76 2.92
CA ALA A 35 14.52 30.72 3.93
C ALA A 35 15.02 32.14 3.58
N GLY A 36 14.08 33.07 3.43
CA GLY A 36 14.40 34.47 3.09
C GLY A 36 14.71 34.72 1.61
N ALA A 37 14.59 33.72 0.73
CA ALA A 37 14.69 33.92 -0.71
C ALA A 37 13.49 34.71 -1.25
N THR A 38 13.69 35.49 -2.31
CA THR A 38 12.59 36.16 -3.04
C THR A 38 11.72 35.14 -3.78
N SER A 39 10.48 35.51 -4.11
CA SER A 39 9.57 34.66 -4.91
C SER A 39 10.22 34.14 -6.19
N ASP A 40 10.90 35.03 -6.91
CA ASP A 40 11.52 34.71 -8.21
C ASP A 40 12.67 33.72 -8.04
N THR A 41 13.44 33.86 -6.95
CA THR A 41 14.52 32.93 -6.62
C THR A 41 13.96 31.56 -6.23
N VAL A 42 12.89 31.53 -5.44
CA VAL A 42 12.20 30.28 -5.07
C VAL A 42 11.67 29.57 -6.31
N GLU A 43 11.00 30.29 -7.20
CA GLU A 43 10.44 29.73 -8.45
C GLU A 43 11.54 29.14 -9.35
N MET A 44 12.69 29.81 -9.43
CA MET A 44 13.84 29.36 -10.22
C MET A 44 14.56 28.15 -9.60
N VAL A 45 14.83 28.18 -8.30
CA VAL A 45 15.78 27.25 -7.65
C VAL A 45 15.09 26.02 -7.07
N ARG A 46 13.87 26.17 -6.52
CA ARG A 46 13.16 25.07 -5.84
C ARG A 46 13.01 23.83 -6.73
N PRO A 47 12.63 23.92 -8.01
CA PRO A 47 12.53 22.73 -8.86
C PRO A 47 13.86 21.97 -9.01
N MET A 48 14.99 22.68 -9.02
CA MET A 48 16.32 22.07 -9.13
C MET A 48 16.67 21.27 -7.87
N LEU A 49 16.30 21.79 -6.70
CA LEU A 49 16.52 21.13 -5.41
C LEU A 49 15.59 19.92 -5.19
N LEU A 50 14.35 19.99 -5.70
CA LEU A 50 13.36 18.94 -5.48
C LEU A 50 13.41 17.81 -6.51
N ARG A 51 13.97 18.04 -7.70
CA ARG A 51 14.06 17.03 -8.75
C ARG A 51 14.80 15.76 -8.29
N PRO A 52 15.95 15.82 -7.58
CA PRO A 52 16.59 14.64 -7.04
C PRO A 52 15.72 13.89 -6.03
N LEU A 53 14.96 14.60 -5.18
CA LEU A 53 14.06 13.96 -4.21
C LEU A 53 12.93 13.19 -4.91
N SER A 54 12.32 13.79 -5.93
CA SER A 54 11.30 13.12 -6.77
C SER A 54 11.88 11.91 -7.50
N GLN A 55 13.10 12.01 -8.05
CA GLN A 55 13.77 10.89 -8.71
C GLN A 55 14.08 9.75 -7.74
N SER A 56 14.59 10.06 -6.54
CA SER A 56 14.84 9.09 -5.48
C SER A 56 13.56 8.38 -5.07
N TYR A 57 12.47 9.13 -4.83
CA TYR A 57 11.17 8.55 -4.52
C TYR A 57 10.66 7.64 -5.66
N SER A 58 10.77 8.09 -6.91
CA SER A 58 10.36 7.32 -8.10
C SER A 58 11.11 6.00 -8.22
N ALA A 59 12.40 5.98 -7.91
CA ALA A 59 13.25 4.80 -7.99
C ALA A 59 12.81 3.69 -7.01
N LEU A 60 12.13 4.05 -5.90
CA LEU A 60 11.61 3.09 -4.93
C LEU A 60 10.34 2.38 -5.43
N LEU A 61 9.55 3.01 -6.32
CA LEU A 61 8.22 2.51 -6.70
C LEU A 61 8.26 1.12 -7.34
N GLY A 62 9.24 0.86 -8.22
CA GLY A 62 9.40 -0.42 -8.91
C GLY A 62 9.70 -1.57 -7.95
N PRO A 63 10.77 -1.49 -7.13
CA PRO A 63 11.09 -2.49 -6.12
C PRO A 63 9.94 -2.75 -5.13
N VAL A 64 9.23 -1.71 -4.70
CA VAL A 64 8.08 -1.87 -3.80
C VAL A 64 6.93 -2.61 -4.47
N ALA A 65 6.61 -2.28 -5.72
CA ALA A 65 5.58 -3.01 -6.47
C ALA A 65 5.95 -4.49 -6.65
N GLN A 66 7.22 -4.80 -6.94
CA GLN A 66 7.70 -6.17 -7.06
C GLN A 66 7.59 -6.93 -5.73
N ASP A 67 7.95 -6.29 -4.62
CA ASP A 67 7.85 -6.86 -3.28
C ASP A 67 6.40 -7.20 -2.90
N ILE A 68 5.46 -6.27 -3.15
CA ILE A 68 4.03 -6.49 -2.94
C ILE A 68 3.52 -7.65 -3.80
N ASN A 69 3.91 -7.72 -5.07
CA ASN A 69 3.49 -8.80 -5.97
C ASN A 69 4.02 -10.17 -5.53
N GLN A 70 5.29 -10.22 -5.12
CA GLN A 70 5.91 -11.45 -4.63
C GLN A 70 5.25 -11.92 -3.34
N ALA A 71 4.99 -11.00 -2.41
CA ALA A 71 4.27 -11.31 -1.18
C ALA A 71 2.84 -11.77 -1.45
N TRP A 72 2.11 -11.14 -2.37
CA TRP A 72 0.76 -11.57 -2.74
C TRP A 72 0.76 -13.00 -3.28
N ALA A 73 1.69 -13.31 -4.20
CA ALA A 73 1.80 -14.62 -4.82
C ALA A 73 2.12 -15.73 -3.82
N ASN A 74 2.91 -15.43 -2.78
CA ASN A 74 3.36 -16.42 -1.80
C ASN A 74 2.45 -16.52 -0.58
N GLU A 75 1.95 -15.40 -0.08
CA GLU A 75 1.26 -15.34 1.21
C GLU A 75 -0.26 -15.44 1.05
N VAL A 76 -0.85 -14.88 -0.02
CA VAL A 76 -2.32 -14.77 -0.15
C VAL A 76 -2.87 -15.70 -1.23
N LEU A 77 -2.27 -15.67 -2.41
CA LEU A 77 -2.80 -16.35 -3.60
C LEU A 77 -3.01 -17.86 -3.42
N PRO A 78 -2.15 -18.63 -2.72
CA PRO A 78 -2.35 -20.07 -2.56
C PRO A 78 -3.63 -20.41 -1.79
N GLN A 79 -3.87 -19.74 -0.65
CA GLN A 79 -5.09 -19.96 0.15
C GLN A 79 -6.33 -19.45 -0.58
N TRP A 80 -6.23 -18.30 -1.26
CA TRP A 80 -7.34 -17.78 -2.07
C TRP A 80 -7.74 -18.77 -3.16
N LYS A 81 -6.78 -19.36 -3.89
CA LYS A 81 -7.08 -20.36 -4.94
C LYS A 81 -7.81 -21.59 -4.41
N GLN A 82 -7.49 -22.03 -3.19
CA GLN A 82 -8.19 -23.14 -2.54
C GLN A 82 -9.62 -22.80 -2.14
N LEU A 83 -9.88 -21.57 -1.71
CA LEU A 83 -11.23 -21.08 -1.42
C LEU A 83 -12.03 -20.87 -2.71
N ALA A 84 -11.42 -20.21 -3.70
CA ALA A 84 -12.05 -19.85 -4.97
C ALA A 84 -12.46 -21.06 -5.83
N SER A 85 -11.95 -22.27 -5.54
CA SER A 85 -12.36 -23.50 -6.21
C SER A 85 -13.55 -24.22 -5.56
N LYS A 86 -14.12 -23.66 -4.49
CA LYS A 86 -15.21 -24.23 -3.69
C LYS A 86 -16.46 -23.34 -3.71
N TYR A 87 -17.63 -23.93 -3.51
CA TYR A 87 -18.86 -23.18 -3.22
C TYR A 87 -18.70 -22.40 -1.90
N PRO A 88 -19.15 -21.13 -1.79
CA PRO A 88 -19.97 -20.37 -2.74
C PRO A 88 -19.18 -19.56 -3.79
N PHE A 89 -17.85 -19.67 -3.83
CA PHE A 89 -17.01 -18.87 -4.73
C PHE A 89 -16.97 -19.42 -6.16
N SER A 90 -17.25 -20.71 -6.33
CA SER A 90 -17.44 -21.38 -7.61
C SER A 90 -18.63 -22.33 -7.58
N ASP A 91 -19.08 -22.74 -8.76
CA ASP A 91 -20.06 -23.81 -8.93
C ASP A 91 -19.38 -25.18 -8.74
N SER A 92 -19.05 -25.49 -7.50
CA SER A 92 -18.32 -26.70 -7.09
C SER A 92 -19.14 -27.50 -6.10
N ASN A 93 -19.11 -28.82 -6.23
CA ASN A 93 -19.75 -29.73 -5.27
C ASN A 93 -19.06 -29.73 -3.88
N SER A 94 -17.87 -29.13 -3.78
CA SER A 94 -17.15 -28.97 -2.51
C SER A 94 -17.39 -27.57 -1.96
N SER A 95 -17.86 -27.49 -0.72
CA SER A 95 -18.09 -26.22 -0.02
C SER A 95 -16.89 -25.77 0.79
N ALA A 96 -16.60 -24.47 0.78
CA ALA A 96 -15.66 -23.83 1.68
C ALA A 96 -16.25 -23.84 3.10
N SER A 97 -15.46 -24.28 4.08
CA SER A 97 -15.91 -24.24 5.47
C SER A 97 -15.86 -22.81 6.01
N VAL A 98 -16.74 -22.48 6.95
CA VAL A 98 -16.71 -21.18 7.65
C VAL A 98 -15.35 -20.95 8.32
N ALA A 99 -14.70 -22.02 8.82
CA ALA A 99 -13.36 -21.96 9.39
C ALA A 99 -12.30 -21.55 8.35
N ASP A 100 -12.36 -22.09 7.13
CA ASP A 100 -11.41 -21.73 6.06
C ASP A 100 -11.57 -20.28 5.62
N ILE A 101 -12.82 -19.82 5.50
CA ILE A 101 -13.17 -18.44 5.17
C ILE A 101 -12.67 -17.51 6.28
N SER A 102 -13.01 -17.82 7.53
CA SER A 102 -12.58 -17.04 8.71
C SER A 102 -11.06 -16.96 8.78
N ARG A 103 -10.33 -18.06 8.57
CA ARG A 103 -8.86 -18.04 8.53
C ARG A 103 -8.30 -17.11 7.45
N PHE A 104 -9.02 -16.87 6.36
CA PHE A 104 -8.59 -15.97 5.30
C PHE A 104 -8.89 -14.50 5.62
N VAL A 105 -10.10 -14.20 6.11
CA VAL A 105 -10.60 -12.81 6.23
C VAL A 105 -10.63 -12.24 7.66
N LYS A 106 -10.37 -13.05 8.69
CA LYS A 106 -10.44 -12.63 10.10
C LYS A 106 -9.62 -11.36 10.35
N ALA A 107 -10.23 -10.38 11.01
CA ALA A 107 -9.56 -9.13 11.36
C ALA A 107 -8.30 -9.38 12.22
N ASN A 108 -7.23 -8.64 11.97
CA ASN A 108 -5.91 -8.68 12.62
C ASN A 108 -5.11 -10.00 12.49
N ASP A 109 -5.73 -11.09 12.06
CA ASP A 109 -5.12 -12.42 12.13
C ASP A 109 -5.26 -13.24 10.84
N GLY A 110 -6.25 -12.91 10.02
CA GLY A 110 -6.48 -13.56 8.73
C GLY A 110 -5.35 -13.28 7.74
N THR A 111 -5.16 -14.21 6.80
CA THR A 111 -4.12 -14.12 5.77
C THR A 111 -4.21 -12.83 4.96
N LEU A 112 -5.42 -12.43 4.55
CA LEU A 112 -5.62 -11.19 3.80
C LEU A 112 -5.28 -9.97 4.65
N ASP A 113 -5.75 -9.93 5.89
CA ASP A 113 -5.56 -8.80 6.79
C ASP A 113 -4.08 -8.58 7.16
N LYS A 114 -3.36 -9.67 7.46
CA LYS A 114 -1.90 -9.65 7.66
C LYS A 114 -1.16 -9.10 6.45
N PHE A 115 -1.57 -9.48 5.24
CA PHE A 115 -0.97 -8.94 4.02
C PHE A 115 -1.22 -7.44 3.89
N ILE A 116 -2.46 -6.97 4.09
CA ILE A 116 -2.80 -5.54 4.00
C ILE A 116 -1.99 -4.74 5.02
N ASN A 117 -1.98 -5.19 6.27
CA ASN A 117 -1.30 -4.50 7.37
C ASN A 117 0.22 -4.41 7.15
N LYS A 118 0.82 -5.43 6.56
CA LYS A 118 2.27 -5.48 6.33
C LYS A 118 2.70 -4.78 5.04
N TYR A 119 1.94 -4.93 3.95
CA TYR A 119 2.37 -4.56 2.61
C TYR A 119 1.69 -3.30 2.08
N LEU A 120 0.46 -2.98 2.51
CA LEU A 120 -0.34 -1.88 1.96
C LEU A 120 -0.50 -0.70 2.91
N THR A 121 -0.30 -0.90 4.22
CA THR A 121 -0.33 0.18 5.21
C THR A 121 0.52 1.37 4.78
N GLY A 122 -0.05 2.58 4.85
CA GLY A 122 0.63 3.81 4.45
C GLY A 122 0.77 4.02 2.93
N LEU A 123 0.59 2.98 2.11
CA LEU A 123 0.59 3.05 0.64
C LEU A 123 -0.81 3.30 0.06
N VAL A 124 -1.84 2.88 0.78
CA VAL A 124 -3.24 3.14 0.47
C VAL A 124 -3.92 3.85 1.65
N GLN A 125 -5.03 4.51 1.37
CA GLN A 125 -5.91 5.10 2.37
C GLN A 125 -7.35 4.70 2.11
N LYS A 126 -8.13 4.56 3.18
CA LYS A 126 -9.56 4.27 3.08
C LYS A 126 -10.33 5.56 2.74
N LYS A 127 -11.17 5.51 1.70
CA LYS A 127 -12.09 6.58 1.31
C LYS A 127 -13.50 5.97 1.18
N GLY A 128 -14.32 6.15 2.21
CA GLY A 128 -15.56 5.37 2.33
C GLY A 128 -15.20 3.89 2.48
N ASP A 129 -15.73 3.03 1.61
CA ASP A 129 -15.41 1.59 1.61
C ASP A 129 -14.30 1.20 0.61
N GLU A 130 -13.74 2.17 -0.10
CA GLU A 130 -12.70 1.93 -1.10
C GLU A 130 -11.30 2.18 -0.54
N LEU A 131 -10.34 1.36 -0.97
CA LEU A 131 -8.91 1.64 -0.82
C LEU A 131 -8.43 2.45 -2.02
N VAL A 132 -7.83 3.61 -1.75
CA VAL A 132 -7.27 4.51 -2.77
C VAL A 132 -5.77 4.62 -2.56
N PRO A 133 -4.94 4.54 -3.62
CA PRO A 133 -3.49 4.74 -3.51
C PRO A 133 -3.16 6.12 -2.95
N ARG A 134 -2.17 6.19 -2.05
CA ARG A 134 -1.57 7.45 -1.62
C ARG A 134 -0.42 7.81 -2.56
N VAL A 135 -0.17 9.11 -2.68
CA VAL A 135 0.87 9.67 -3.55
C VAL A 135 1.68 10.72 -2.80
N TRP A 136 2.95 10.86 -3.17
CA TRP A 136 3.84 11.94 -2.77
C TRP A 136 4.34 12.63 -4.04
N GLY A 137 4.15 13.95 -4.17
CA GLY A 137 4.51 14.68 -5.38
C GLY A 137 3.85 14.12 -6.67
N ASN A 138 2.59 13.67 -6.58
CA ASN A 138 1.83 12.99 -7.64
C ASN A 138 2.40 11.62 -8.08
N GLN A 139 3.31 11.04 -7.29
CA GLN A 139 3.92 9.74 -7.56
C GLN A 139 3.52 8.75 -6.47
N GLY A 140 3.28 7.50 -6.83
CA GLY A 140 2.91 6.46 -5.88
C GLY A 140 2.90 5.10 -6.54
N VAL A 141 2.74 4.05 -5.74
CA VAL A 141 2.61 2.68 -6.26
C VAL A 141 1.34 2.59 -7.10
N ARG A 142 1.47 2.07 -8.32
CA ARG A 142 0.33 1.86 -9.22
C ARG A 142 -0.30 0.51 -8.93
N PHE A 143 -1.50 0.53 -8.37
CA PHE A 143 -2.27 -0.68 -8.09
C PHE A 143 -3.21 -1.02 -9.25
N ASN A 144 -3.48 -2.32 -9.45
CA ASN A 144 -4.59 -2.74 -10.29
C ASN A 144 -5.91 -2.33 -9.59
N PRO A 145 -6.82 -1.57 -10.25
CA PRO A 145 -8.09 -1.18 -9.64
C PRO A 145 -8.95 -2.37 -9.20
N GLN A 146 -8.93 -3.48 -9.94
CA GLN A 146 -9.66 -4.70 -9.58
C GLN A 146 -9.12 -5.35 -8.31
N PHE A 147 -7.80 -5.24 -8.09
CA PHE A 147 -7.18 -5.73 -6.87
C PHE A 147 -7.68 -4.93 -5.65
N LEU A 148 -7.64 -3.59 -5.71
CA LEU A 148 -8.11 -2.76 -4.59
C LEU A 148 -9.60 -2.92 -4.33
N SER A 149 -10.42 -2.98 -5.38
CA SER A 149 -11.85 -3.26 -5.28
C SER A 149 -12.13 -4.61 -4.61
N GLY A 150 -11.46 -5.68 -5.07
CA GLY A 150 -11.65 -7.02 -4.49
C GLY A 150 -11.23 -7.09 -3.02
N VAL A 151 -10.11 -6.47 -2.66
CA VAL A 151 -9.66 -6.37 -1.27
C VAL A 151 -10.68 -5.60 -0.41
N SER A 152 -11.17 -4.46 -0.89
CA SER A 152 -12.23 -3.69 -0.23
C SER A 152 -13.49 -4.51 0.02
N SER A 153 -13.98 -5.25 -0.98
CA SER A 153 -15.16 -6.11 -0.84
C SER A 153 -14.94 -7.23 0.18
N LEU A 154 -13.77 -7.87 0.19
CA LEU A 154 -13.45 -8.94 1.15
C LEU A 154 -13.35 -8.42 2.58
N MET A 155 -12.76 -7.24 2.79
CA MET A 155 -12.73 -6.59 4.10
C MET A 155 -14.13 -6.21 4.59
N ALA A 156 -14.99 -5.70 3.70
CA ALA A 156 -16.38 -5.37 4.05
C ALA A 156 -17.16 -6.61 4.50
N LEU A 157 -17.03 -7.72 3.76
CA LEU A 157 -17.65 -9.01 4.12
C LEU A 157 -17.15 -9.54 5.47
N ALA A 158 -15.85 -9.41 5.76
CA ALA A 158 -15.26 -9.81 7.03
C ALA A 158 -15.89 -9.05 8.21
N ASN A 159 -16.06 -7.74 8.04
CA ASN A 159 -16.62 -6.88 9.08
C ASN A 159 -18.10 -7.17 9.33
N THR A 160 -18.87 -7.53 8.31
CA THR A 160 -20.31 -7.83 8.49
C THR A 160 -20.54 -9.23 9.09
N GLN A 161 -19.84 -10.27 8.61
CA GLN A 161 -20.13 -11.64 9.05
C GLN A 161 -19.51 -12.01 10.41
N LEU A 162 -18.46 -11.32 10.86
CA LEU A 162 -17.82 -11.60 12.15
C LEU A 162 -18.37 -10.75 13.31
N GLN A 163 -19.31 -9.83 13.05
CA GLN A 163 -20.03 -9.10 14.09
C GLN A 163 -21.32 -9.82 14.53
N ASP A 164 -21.84 -10.72 13.69
CA ASP A 164 -23.09 -11.45 13.91
C ASP A 164 -22.90 -12.90 14.41
N GLY A 165 -21.66 -13.32 14.71
CA GLY A 165 -21.31 -14.66 15.22
C GLY A 165 -20.40 -14.59 16.44
#